data_AF-A0A4Y8UNQ9-F1
#
_entry.id   AF-A0A4Y8UNQ9-F1
#
_cell.length_a   1.000
_cell.length_b   1.000
_cell.length_c   1.000
_cell.angle_alpha   90.00
_cell.angle_beta   90.00
_cell.angle_gamma   90.00
#
_symmetry.space_group_name_H-M   'P 1'
#
loop_
_entity.id
_entity.type
_entity.pdbx_description
1 polymer ?
#
loop_
_entity_poly.entity_id
_entity_poly.type
_entity_poly.pdbx_seq_one_letter_code
_entity_poly.pdbx_strand_id
1 'polypeptide(L)'
;MRPSRTSPVLALLLLLTACASGAPGASPSTSTPAAGGGPGASPAASPEPPAGPVVPASCAAITLETGAQIASADLAACLTDFVRAAGSGRFEIHQADHVADQRWALVDGGLYAIGTRDGAPTVAVTPDTGWLSTDGAWVQADPGGSTEQMLAADGVELYRATSSPEMTYAMITAAPGFTVGERTEVELADGTTTTLWPIRADAPFQPVAAIPATTTELVVWTDVAGPTVRMDVTGDAVGGDGQTYSGTATTFFSQWGQGVDLAEVEELVGAPLPLPGR
;
A
#
# COMPACT_ATOMS: atom_id res chain seq x y z
N MET A 1 39.65 -10.78 19.04
CA MET A 1 38.63 -9.71 19.02
C MET A 1 38.54 -9.21 17.58
N ARG A 2 37.49 -9.59 16.85
CA ARG A 2 37.21 -9.11 15.48
C ARG A 2 36.22 -7.95 15.58
N PRO A 3 36.41 -6.83 14.87
CA PRO A 3 35.43 -5.77 14.82
C PRO A 3 34.20 -6.29 14.07
N SER A 4 33.04 -6.20 14.72
CA SER A 4 31.75 -6.54 14.13
C SER A 4 31.45 -5.52 13.04
N ARG A 5 31.27 -5.98 11.80
CA ARG A 5 30.74 -5.14 10.71
C ARG A 5 29.27 -4.91 11.01
N THR A 6 28.96 -3.79 11.65
CA THR A 6 27.60 -3.26 11.76
C THR A 6 27.12 -2.88 10.36
N SER A 7 26.23 -3.69 9.79
CA SER A 7 25.51 -3.38 8.55
C SER A 7 24.73 -2.07 8.72
N PRO A 8 24.91 -1.08 7.84
CA PRO A 8 24.20 0.21 7.89
C PRO A 8 22.75 0.14 7.34
N VAL A 9 22.23 -1.07 7.12
CA VAL A 9 20.94 -1.31 6.42
C VAL A 9 19.73 -0.94 7.28
N LEU A 10 19.88 -0.83 8.60
CA LEU A 10 18.75 -0.57 9.52
C LEU A 10 18.44 0.92 9.75
N ALA A 11 19.24 1.85 9.19
CA ALA A 11 19.04 3.29 9.34
C ALA A 11 18.17 3.91 8.23
N LEU A 12 17.76 3.14 7.22
CA LEU A 12 17.10 3.67 6.02
C LEU A 12 15.58 3.86 6.15
N LEU A 13 14.97 3.41 7.26
CA LEU A 13 13.53 3.58 7.50
C LEU A 13 13.15 4.97 8.06
N LEU A 14 14.12 5.83 8.42
CA LEU A 14 13.85 7.10 9.12
C LEU A 14 14.73 8.31 8.68
N LEU A 15 15.52 8.22 7.61
CA LEU A 15 16.56 9.24 7.30
C LEU A 15 16.57 9.78 5.84
N LEU A 16 15.41 10.09 5.26
CA LEU A 16 15.35 10.89 4.02
C LEU A 16 14.74 12.28 4.19
N THR A 17 14.66 12.81 5.42
CA THR A 17 14.33 14.21 5.68
C THR A 17 15.60 15.07 5.67
N ALA A 18 15.95 15.59 4.49
CA ALA A 18 16.96 16.64 4.33
C ALA A 18 16.41 17.78 3.43
N CYS A 19 16.03 18.87 4.11
CA CYS A 19 15.92 20.28 3.71
C CYS A 19 15.99 20.68 2.22
N ALA A 20 14.96 21.38 1.72
CA ALA A 20 15.04 22.84 1.50
C ALA A 20 13.72 23.43 0.93
N SER A 21 13.28 24.48 1.60
CA SER A 21 12.13 25.34 1.31
C SER A 21 12.28 26.22 0.06
N GLY A 22 11.22 26.30 -0.76
CA GLY A 22 11.06 27.32 -1.82
C GLY A 22 9.59 27.45 -2.29
N ALA A 23 9.05 28.67 -2.20
CA ALA A 23 7.63 29.03 -2.30
C ALA A 23 6.98 28.95 -3.72
N PRO A 24 5.63 29.00 -3.83
CA PRO A 24 4.89 28.66 -5.05
C PRO A 24 4.76 29.82 -6.06
N GLY A 25 4.90 29.49 -7.35
CA GLY A 25 4.67 30.38 -8.47
C GLY A 25 3.29 30.18 -9.09
N ALA A 26 2.55 31.28 -9.21
CA ALA A 26 1.14 31.39 -9.58
C ALA A 26 0.75 30.85 -10.97
N SER A 27 -0.50 30.37 -11.07
CA SER A 27 -1.23 30.10 -12.31
C SER A 27 -1.52 31.36 -13.13
N PRO A 28 -1.72 31.20 -14.45
CA PRO A 28 -2.75 31.97 -15.12
C PRO A 28 -3.76 31.06 -15.84
N SER A 29 -5.03 31.33 -15.54
CA SER A 29 -6.21 30.90 -16.26
C SER A 29 -6.12 31.24 -17.75
N THR A 30 -6.63 30.37 -18.62
CA THR A 30 -7.03 30.77 -19.96
C THR A 30 -8.36 30.16 -20.34
N SER A 31 -9.19 31.04 -20.89
CA SER A 31 -10.62 30.95 -21.08
C SER A 31 -11.03 29.96 -22.16
N THR A 32 -12.17 29.32 -21.90
CA THR A 32 -13.00 28.55 -22.82
C THR A 32 -13.41 29.37 -24.05
N PRO A 33 -13.64 28.68 -25.19
CA PRO A 33 -14.82 28.98 -25.97
C PRO A 33 -15.66 27.73 -26.24
N ALA A 34 -16.97 27.92 -26.08
CA ALA A 34 -18.03 27.00 -26.45
C ALA A 34 -18.29 27.04 -27.96
N ALA A 35 -18.64 25.89 -28.55
CA ALA A 35 -19.77 25.71 -29.46
C ALA A 35 -19.74 24.32 -30.11
N GLY A 36 -20.92 23.72 -30.29
CA GLY A 36 -21.10 22.64 -31.26
C GLY A 36 -22.14 21.60 -30.88
N GLY A 37 -23.41 21.99 -30.82
CA GLY A 37 -24.53 21.04 -30.75
C GLY A 37 -24.70 20.26 -32.06
N GLY A 38 -24.67 18.94 -31.96
CA GLY A 38 -25.01 17.97 -33.00
C GLY A 38 -25.92 16.87 -32.43
N PRO A 39 -26.72 16.20 -33.27
CA PRO A 39 -27.95 15.54 -32.87
C PRO A 39 -27.75 14.22 -32.11
N GLY A 40 -28.72 13.91 -31.25
CA GLY A 40 -28.69 12.88 -30.23
C GLY A 40 -28.40 11.47 -30.76
N ALA A 41 -27.28 10.92 -30.31
CA ALA A 41 -27.09 9.50 -30.17
C ALA A 41 -27.84 9.04 -28.91
N SER A 42 -28.69 8.03 -29.05
CA SER A 42 -29.27 7.30 -27.93
C SER A 42 -28.12 6.81 -27.03
N PRO A 43 -28.16 6.99 -25.69
CA PRO A 43 -27.09 6.54 -24.83
C PRO A 43 -26.91 5.03 -25.01
N ALA A 44 -25.73 4.61 -25.48
CA ALA A 44 -25.31 3.24 -25.29
C ALA A 44 -25.39 2.95 -23.79
N ALA A 45 -26.01 1.84 -23.42
CA ALA A 45 -26.04 1.41 -22.03
C ALA A 45 -24.59 1.44 -21.51
N SER A 46 -24.34 2.22 -20.46
CA SER A 46 -23.04 2.22 -19.80
C SER A 46 -22.72 0.77 -19.44
N PRO A 47 -21.54 0.25 -19.81
CA PRO A 47 -21.14 -1.08 -19.39
C PRO A 47 -21.31 -1.19 -17.87
N GLU A 48 -21.99 -2.26 -17.44
CA GLU A 48 -22.16 -2.54 -16.02
C GLU A 48 -20.77 -2.56 -15.38
N PRO A 49 -20.54 -1.83 -14.27
CA PRO A 49 -19.27 -1.89 -13.58
C PRO A 49 -18.93 -3.35 -13.31
N PRO A 50 -17.69 -3.80 -13.54
CA PRO A 50 -17.31 -5.16 -13.22
C PRO A 50 -17.67 -5.44 -11.76
N ALA A 51 -18.29 -6.59 -11.52
CA ALA A 51 -18.69 -7.00 -10.18
C ALA A 51 -17.46 -6.96 -9.27
N GLY A 52 -17.59 -6.31 -8.11
CA GLY A 52 -16.53 -6.27 -7.12
C GLY A 52 -16.12 -7.67 -6.67
N PRO A 53 -14.93 -7.81 -6.07
CA PRO A 53 -14.44 -9.11 -5.64
C PRO A 53 -15.38 -9.76 -4.62
N VAL A 54 -15.53 -11.08 -4.74
CA VAL A 54 -16.37 -11.87 -3.82
C VAL A 54 -15.71 -11.89 -2.45
N VAL A 55 -16.47 -11.53 -1.41
CA VAL A 55 -16.00 -11.58 -0.02
C VAL A 55 -15.75 -13.05 0.39
N PRO A 56 -14.53 -13.41 0.82
CA PRO A 56 -14.22 -14.78 1.23
C PRO A 56 -15.00 -15.24 2.46
N ALA A 57 -15.15 -16.56 2.61
CA ALA A 57 -15.82 -17.16 3.75
C ALA A 57 -15.16 -16.82 5.10
N SER A 58 -13.83 -16.64 5.10
CA SER A 58 -13.08 -16.19 6.30
C SER A 58 -13.52 -14.80 6.77
N CYS A 59 -13.96 -13.93 5.86
CA CYS A 59 -14.52 -12.62 6.22
C CYS A 59 -15.98 -12.67 6.65
N ALA A 60 -16.76 -13.62 6.14
CA ALA A 60 -18.17 -13.77 6.51
C ALA A 60 -18.35 -14.15 8.00
N ALA A 61 -17.31 -14.68 8.65
CA ALA A 61 -17.31 -14.97 10.09
C ALA A 61 -17.09 -13.73 10.97
N ILE A 62 -16.66 -12.61 10.40
CA ILE A 62 -16.40 -11.36 11.14
C ILE A 62 -17.70 -10.56 11.28
N THR A 63 -18.11 -10.33 12.53
CA THR A 63 -19.27 -9.50 12.85
C THR A 63 -18.84 -8.05 13.06
N LEU A 64 -19.44 -7.12 12.32
CA LEU A 64 -19.20 -5.68 12.48
C LEU A 64 -20.35 -5.05 13.28
N GLU A 65 -20.22 -5.13 14.59
CA GLU A 65 -21.12 -4.50 15.56
C GLU A 65 -20.29 -3.86 16.68
N THR A 66 -20.73 -2.72 17.22
CA THR A 66 -20.01 -2.04 18.30
C THR A 66 -19.74 -2.98 19.48
N GLY A 67 -18.47 -3.07 19.88
CA GLY A 67 -17.98 -3.90 20.98
C GLY A 67 -17.66 -5.34 20.60
N ALA A 68 -17.95 -5.77 19.36
CA ALA A 68 -17.59 -7.11 18.89
C ALA A 68 -16.07 -7.32 18.98
N GLN A 69 -15.69 -8.48 19.50
CA GLN A 69 -14.30 -8.89 19.65
C GLN A 69 -13.89 -9.76 18.47
N ILE A 70 -12.72 -9.50 17.91
CA ILE A 70 -12.18 -10.23 16.77
C ILE A 70 -10.78 -10.72 17.15
N ALA A 71 -10.54 -12.02 17.02
CA ALA A 71 -9.19 -12.55 17.20
C ALA A 71 -8.28 -12.06 16.06
N SER A 72 -7.04 -11.68 16.39
CA SER A 72 -6.08 -11.17 15.41
C SER A 72 -5.82 -12.14 14.25
N ALA A 73 -5.82 -13.45 14.53
CA ALA A 73 -5.66 -14.48 13.51
C ALA A 73 -6.84 -14.52 12.52
N ASP A 74 -8.08 -14.33 13.01
CA ASP A 74 -9.28 -14.35 12.16
C ASP A 74 -9.33 -13.11 11.28
N LEU A 75 -9.01 -11.92 11.83
CA LEU A 75 -8.93 -10.69 11.06
C LEU A 75 -7.84 -10.78 9.98
N ALA A 76 -6.63 -11.21 10.35
CA ALA A 76 -5.53 -11.36 9.40
C ALA A 76 -5.86 -12.37 8.28
N ALA A 77 -6.51 -13.50 8.62
CA ALA A 77 -6.95 -14.48 7.63
C ALA A 77 -7.98 -13.89 6.67
N CYS A 78 -9.01 -13.21 7.18
CA CYS A 78 -10.00 -12.52 6.34
C CYS A 78 -9.33 -11.53 5.37
N LEU A 79 -8.49 -10.63 5.87
CA LEU A 79 -7.89 -9.58 5.04
C LEU A 79 -6.92 -10.17 4.00
N THR A 80 -6.16 -11.19 4.37
CA THR A 80 -5.26 -11.91 3.44
C THR A 80 -6.03 -12.65 2.36
N ASP A 81 -7.08 -13.38 2.73
CA ASP A 81 -7.92 -14.08 1.76
C ASP A 81 -8.65 -13.09 0.84
N PHE A 82 -9.05 -11.93 1.37
CA PHE A 82 -9.70 -10.90 0.56
C PHE A 82 -8.74 -10.32 -0.48
N VAL A 83 -7.49 -9.99 -0.10
CA VAL A 83 -6.46 -9.55 -1.04
C VAL A 83 -6.26 -10.56 -2.17
N ARG A 84 -6.17 -11.86 -1.84
CA ARG A 84 -6.02 -12.93 -2.82
C ARG A 84 -7.24 -13.04 -3.73
N ALA A 85 -8.44 -12.97 -3.16
CA ALA A 85 -9.69 -13.00 -3.92
C ALA A 85 -9.87 -11.77 -4.82
N ALA A 86 -9.39 -10.60 -4.38
CA ALA A 86 -9.36 -9.40 -5.17
C ALA A 86 -8.38 -9.53 -6.34
N GLY A 87 -7.22 -10.15 -6.12
CA GLY A 87 -6.22 -10.40 -7.16
C GLY A 87 -5.57 -9.13 -7.71
N SER A 88 -6.05 -7.93 -7.36
CA SER A 88 -5.46 -6.65 -7.72
C SER A 88 -5.98 -5.56 -6.80
N GLY A 89 -5.23 -4.46 -6.74
CA GLY A 89 -5.64 -3.29 -5.97
C GLY A 89 -4.62 -2.16 -6.04
N ARG A 90 -4.97 -1.07 -5.35
CA ARG A 90 -4.13 0.10 -5.16
C ARG A 90 -4.15 0.49 -3.71
N PHE A 91 -3.01 0.91 -3.18
CA PHE A 91 -2.97 1.62 -1.92
C PHE A 91 -2.07 2.85 -1.97
N GLU A 92 -2.44 3.86 -1.19
CA GLU A 92 -1.71 5.10 -1.02
C GLU A 92 -1.40 5.31 0.46
N ILE A 93 -0.14 5.52 0.82
CA ILE A 93 0.32 5.72 2.19
C ILE A 93 0.70 7.18 2.37
N HIS A 94 0.04 7.86 3.29
CA HIS A 94 0.38 9.21 3.72
C HIS A 94 1.15 9.14 5.03
N GLN A 95 2.35 9.71 5.05
CA GLN A 95 3.18 9.80 6.25
C GLN A 95 3.94 11.12 6.24
N ALA A 96 3.65 11.98 7.21
CA ALA A 96 4.19 13.34 7.28
C ALA A 96 3.96 14.11 5.96
N ASP A 97 5.04 14.53 5.29
CA ASP A 97 5.04 15.24 4.00
C ASP A 97 5.26 14.32 2.79
N HIS A 98 5.22 13.00 2.99
CA HIS A 98 5.41 12.01 1.94
C HIS A 98 4.13 11.25 1.60
N VAL A 99 3.98 10.96 0.31
CA VAL A 99 2.94 10.07 -0.22
C VAL A 99 3.60 8.94 -1.00
N ALA A 100 3.38 7.71 -0.57
CA ALA A 100 3.74 6.53 -1.35
C ALA A 100 2.48 5.96 -2.01
N ASP A 101 2.60 5.49 -3.26
CA ASP A 101 1.52 4.83 -3.98
C ASP A 101 1.99 3.48 -4.49
N GLN A 102 1.13 2.48 -4.41
CA GLN A 102 1.38 1.16 -4.97
C GLN A 102 0.16 0.66 -5.72
N ARG A 103 0.40 0.18 -6.93
CA ARG A 103 -0.56 -0.57 -7.74
C ARG A 103 -0.04 -1.98 -7.93
N TRP A 104 -0.90 -2.97 -7.80
CA TRP A 104 -0.49 -4.37 -7.84
C TRP A 104 -1.54 -5.30 -8.44
N ALA A 105 -1.06 -6.40 -8.99
CA ALA A 105 -1.84 -7.53 -9.46
C ALA A 105 -1.15 -8.85 -9.03
N LEU A 106 -1.93 -9.74 -8.44
CA LEU A 106 -1.59 -11.13 -8.15
C LEU A 106 -2.15 -11.98 -9.27
N VAL A 107 -1.28 -12.68 -9.98
CA VAL A 107 -1.65 -13.56 -11.09
C VAL A 107 -1.07 -14.95 -10.88
N ASP A 108 -1.49 -15.91 -11.71
CA ASP A 108 -0.86 -17.24 -11.77
C ASP A 108 0.61 -17.08 -12.18
N GLY A 109 1.50 -17.09 -11.19
CA GLY A 109 2.93 -16.82 -11.36
C GLY A 109 3.49 -15.96 -10.25
N GLY A 110 2.72 -15.02 -9.68
CA GLY A 110 3.14 -14.20 -8.54
C GLY A 110 2.67 -12.75 -8.61
N LEU A 111 3.42 -11.87 -7.94
CA LEU A 111 3.11 -10.45 -7.81
C LEU A 111 3.71 -9.64 -8.95
N TYR A 112 2.87 -8.83 -9.59
CA TYR A 112 3.26 -7.65 -10.35
C TYR A 112 2.91 -6.41 -9.54
N ALA A 113 3.83 -5.47 -9.39
CA ALA A 113 3.55 -4.19 -8.73
C ALA A 113 4.46 -3.07 -9.23
N ILE A 114 3.95 -1.84 -9.12
CA ILE A 114 4.70 -0.61 -9.30
C ILE A 114 4.48 0.24 -8.06
N GLY A 115 5.58 0.72 -7.48
CA GLY A 115 5.61 1.64 -6.36
C GLY A 115 6.12 3.00 -6.78
N THR A 116 5.51 4.04 -6.25
CA THR A 116 5.98 5.42 -6.38
C THR A 116 6.09 6.08 -5.01
N ARG A 117 6.91 7.13 -4.93
CA ARG A 117 7.02 8.02 -3.78
C ARG A 117 7.03 9.45 -4.28
N ASP A 118 6.12 10.26 -3.77
CA ASP A 118 5.94 11.67 -4.12
C ASP A 118 5.78 11.86 -5.65
N GLY A 119 5.08 10.91 -6.28
CA GLY A 119 4.84 10.85 -7.73
C GLY A 119 6.00 10.32 -8.57
N ALA A 120 7.18 10.07 -7.98
CA ALA A 120 8.33 9.49 -8.68
C ALA A 120 8.33 7.96 -8.57
N PRO A 121 8.60 7.21 -9.65
CA PRO A 121 8.73 5.77 -9.58
C PRO A 121 9.91 5.37 -8.68
N THR A 122 9.71 4.35 -7.86
CA THR A 122 10.74 3.85 -6.94
C THR A 122 11.09 2.39 -7.21
N VAL A 123 10.10 1.55 -7.49
CA VAL A 123 10.30 0.11 -7.62
C VAL A 123 9.25 -0.50 -8.54
N ALA A 124 9.67 -1.41 -9.40
CA ALA A 124 8.79 -2.24 -10.22
C ALA A 124 9.12 -3.71 -9.95
N VAL A 125 8.11 -4.56 -9.79
CA VAL A 125 8.30 -5.99 -9.57
C VAL A 125 7.42 -6.82 -10.49
N THR A 126 7.97 -7.95 -10.88
CA THR A 126 7.29 -9.08 -11.53
C THR A 126 7.50 -10.31 -10.66
N PRO A 127 6.93 -11.48 -10.99
CA PRO A 127 7.25 -12.71 -10.28
C PRO A 127 8.73 -13.07 -10.26
N ASP A 128 9.42 -12.86 -11.38
CA ASP A 128 10.76 -13.42 -11.61
C ASP A 128 11.90 -12.41 -11.39
N THR A 129 11.60 -11.11 -11.50
CA THR A 129 12.60 -10.04 -11.39
C THR A 129 11.97 -8.73 -10.93
N GLY A 130 12.77 -7.69 -10.78
CA GLY A 130 12.31 -6.34 -10.49
C GLY A 130 13.32 -5.29 -10.92
N TRP A 131 12.94 -4.04 -10.74
CA TRP A 131 13.76 -2.88 -11.01
C TRP A 131 13.65 -1.90 -9.86
N LEU A 132 14.75 -1.22 -9.59
CA LEU A 132 14.79 -0.09 -8.67
C LEU A 132 15.09 1.17 -9.48
N SER A 133 14.30 2.22 -9.26
CA SER A 133 14.57 3.52 -9.88
C SER A 133 15.63 4.24 -9.07
N THR A 134 16.75 4.58 -9.70
CA THR A 134 17.86 5.33 -9.10
C THR A 134 18.20 6.49 -10.02
N ASP A 135 18.16 7.72 -9.49
CA ASP A 135 18.43 8.95 -10.24
C ASP A 135 17.61 9.08 -11.55
N GLY A 136 16.36 8.60 -11.51
CA GLY A 136 15.44 8.63 -12.65
C GLY A 136 15.71 7.56 -13.73
N ALA A 137 16.62 6.62 -13.47
CA ALA A 137 16.89 5.49 -14.34
C ALA A 137 16.50 4.17 -13.66
N TRP A 138 15.90 3.26 -14.43
CA TRP A 138 15.56 1.93 -13.95
C TRP A 138 16.79 1.00 -14.00
N VAL A 139 17.15 0.45 -12.84
CA VAL A 139 18.19 -0.56 -12.71
C VAL A 139 17.53 -1.91 -12.46
N GLN A 140 17.76 -2.86 -13.37
CA GLN A 140 17.26 -4.22 -13.18
C GLN A 140 18.00 -4.92 -12.04
N ALA A 141 17.25 -5.57 -11.16
CA ALA A 141 17.77 -6.40 -10.08
C ALA A 141 18.52 -7.62 -10.64
N ASP A 142 19.81 -7.73 -10.33
CA ASP A 142 20.64 -8.89 -10.62
C ASP A 142 21.69 -9.11 -9.50
N PRO A 143 21.51 -10.11 -8.63
CA PRO A 143 22.46 -10.44 -7.56
C PRO A 143 23.87 -10.83 -8.06
N GLY A 144 23.99 -11.25 -9.32
CA GLY A 144 25.28 -11.58 -9.95
C GLY A 144 25.84 -10.48 -10.86
N GLY A 145 25.14 -9.34 -10.95
CA GLY A 145 25.43 -8.26 -11.88
C GLY A 145 26.43 -7.22 -11.36
N SER A 146 26.31 -5.99 -11.87
CA SER A 146 27.07 -4.83 -11.40
C SER A 146 26.71 -4.45 -9.95
N THR A 147 27.50 -3.59 -9.31
CA THR A 147 27.18 -3.08 -7.96
C THR A 147 25.79 -2.43 -7.90
N GLU A 148 25.39 -1.68 -8.92
CA GLU A 148 24.06 -1.07 -8.98
C GLU A 148 22.96 -2.12 -9.09
N GLN A 149 23.17 -3.16 -9.90
CA GLN A 149 22.20 -4.25 -10.05
C GLN A 149 22.07 -5.10 -8.78
N MET A 150 23.17 -5.30 -8.03
CA MET A 150 23.14 -5.96 -6.73
C MET A 150 22.35 -5.14 -5.70
N LEU A 151 22.55 -3.81 -5.67
CA LEU A 151 21.78 -2.91 -4.80
C LEU A 151 20.29 -2.89 -5.19
N ALA A 152 19.98 -2.89 -6.49
CA ALA A 152 18.62 -3.02 -6.98
C ALA A 152 17.99 -4.36 -6.55
N ALA A 153 18.76 -5.46 -6.56
CA ALA A 153 18.29 -6.75 -6.08
C ALA A 153 17.98 -6.73 -4.57
N ASP A 154 18.87 -6.17 -3.74
CA ASP A 154 18.60 -6.00 -2.31
C ASP A 154 17.35 -5.14 -2.05
N GLY A 155 17.18 -4.06 -2.82
CA GLY A 155 16.01 -3.16 -2.72
C GLY A 155 14.70 -3.83 -3.14
N VAL A 156 14.71 -4.59 -4.24
CA VAL A 156 13.54 -5.35 -4.70
C VAL A 156 13.15 -6.45 -3.72
N GLU A 157 14.12 -7.19 -3.18
CA GLU A 157 13.87 -8.22 -2.16
C GLU A 157 13.29 -7.60 -0.88
N LEU A 158 13.85 -6.47 -0.43
CA LEU A 158 13.29 -5.73 0.70
C LEU A 158 11.84 -5.28 0.43
N TYR A 159 11.57 -4.78 -0.78
CA TYR A 159 10.23 -4.37 -1.17
C TYR A 159 9.24 -5.55 -1.12
N ARG A 160 9.59 -6.72 -1.70
CA ARG A 160 8.75 -7.92 -1.61
C ARG A 160 8.47 -8.33 -0.17
N ALA A 161 9.50 -8.28 0.68
CA ALA A 161 9.43 -8.70 2.07
C ALA A 161 8.60 -7.77 2.95
N THR A 162 8.39 -6.50 2.57
CA THR A 162 7.78 -5.48 3.44
C THR A 162 6.52 -4.85 2.87
N SER A 163 6.39 -4.80 1.55
CA SER A 163 5.37 -4.05 0.82
C SER A 163 4.49 -4.95 -0.05
N SER A 164 4.61 -6.28 0.09
CA SER A 164 3.60 -7.17 -0.47
C SER A 164 2.26 -6.96 0.28
N PRO A 165 1.12 -6.91 -0.42
CA PRO A 165 -0.19 -6.72 0.21
C PRO A 165 -0.48 -7.73 1.33
N GLU A 166 0.01 -8.97 1.20
CA GLU A 166 -0.13 -10.00 2.24
C GLU A 166 0.69 -9.66 3.49
N MET A 167 1.89 -9.08 3.36
CA MET A 167 2.73 -8.71 4.50
C MET A 167 2.08 -7.61 5.34
N THR A 168 1.40 -6.64 4.70
CA THR A 168 0.66 -5.59 5.40
C THR A 168 -0.31 -6.17 6.44
N TYR A 169 -0.97 -7.28 6.10
CA TYR A 169 -1.92 -7.95 6.99
C TYR A 169 -1.28 -9.04 7.86
N ALA A 170 -0.14 -9.62 7.47
CA ALA A 170 0.59 -10.55 8.32
C ALA A 170 0.98 -9.91 9.67
N MET A 171 1.32 -8.61 9.68
CA MET A 171 1.67 -7.88 10.89
C MET A 171 0.51 -7.76 11.91
N ILE A 172 -0.75 -7.85 11.44
CA ILE A 172 -1.94 -7.80 12.30
C ILE A 172 -1.98 -8.99 13.27
N THR A 173 -1.40 -10.13 12.89
CA THR A 173 -1.37 -11.33 13.75
C THR A 173 -0.62 -11.12 15.07
N ALA A 174 0.28 -10.12 15.14
CA ALA A 174 1.03 -9.80 16.34
C ALA A 174 0.21 -9.01 17.39
N ALA A 175 -0.93 -8.43 17.00
CA ALA A 175 -1.79 -7.71 17.93
C ALA A 175 -2.46 -8.69 18.92
N PRO A 176 -2.77 -8.25 20.16
CA PRO A 176 -3.37 -9.10 21.19
C PRO A 176 -4.85 -9.46 20.90
N GLY A 177 -5.52 -8.68 20.06
CA GLY A 177 -6.93 -8.79 19.73
C GLY A 177 -7.42 -7.49 19.09
N PHE A 178 -8.66 -7.50 18.60
CA PHE A 178 -9.31 -6.33 18.05
C PHE A 178 -10.72 -6.15 18.56
N THR A 179 -11.13 -4.89 18.72
CA THR A 179 -12.49 -4.49 19.05
C THR A 179 -13.09 -3.61 17.96
N VAL A 180 -14.30 -3.94 17.54
CA VAL A 180 -15.10 -3.09 16.64
C VAL A 180 -15.68 -1.91 17.43
N GLY A 181 -15.40 -0.69 16.98
CA GLY A 181 -15.96 0.53 17.56
C GLY A 181 -17.27 0.97 16.90
N GLU A 182 -17.81 2.10 17.34
CA GLU A 182 -18.96 2.72 16.68
C GLU A 182 -18.58 3.24 15.29
N ARG A 183 -19.53 3.15 14.35
CA ARG A 183 -19.38 3.75 13.03
C ARG A 183 -19.06 5.23 13.16
N THR A 184 -17.97 5.66 12.54
CA THR A 184 -17.45 7.03 12.66
C THR A 184 -17.19 7.60 11.28
N GLU A 185 -17.44 8.89 11.10
CA GLU A 185 -17.05 9.61 9.89
C GLU A 185 -15.53 9.71 9.80
N VAL A 186 -14.97 9.37 8.64
CA VAL A 186 -13.55 9.45 8.35
C VAL A 186 -13.32 10.07 6.98
N GLU A 187 -12.22 10.81 6.86
CA GLU A 187 -11.74 11.37 5.60
C GLU A 187 -11.00 10.31 4.78
N LEU A 188 -11.18 10.35 3.46
CA LEU A 188 -10.52 9.53 2.45
C LEU A 188 -9.41 10.32 1.74
N ALA A 189 -8.59 9.63 0.93
CA ALA A 189 -7.46 10.25 0.23
C ALA A 189 -7.82 11.46 -0.64
N ASP A 190 -9.04 11.49 -1.18
CA ASP A 190 -9.54 12.58 -2.04
C ASP A 190 -10.16 13.75 -1.25
N GLY A 191 -10.08 13.72 0.08
CA GLY A 191 -10.67 14.71 0.99
C GLY A 191 -12.18 14.56 1.18
N THR A 192 -12.82 13.55 0.58
CA THR A 192 -14.22 13.24 0.87
C THR A 192 -14.34 12.51 2.21
N THR A 193 -15.54 12.55 2.81
CA THR A 193 -15.82 11.81 4.04
C THR A 193 -16.82 10.68 3.80
N THR A 194 -16.66 9.61 4.56
CA THR A 194 -17.63 8.52 4.64
C THR A 194 -17.68 7.97 6.05
N THR A 195 -18.74 7.27 6.41
CA THR A 195 -18.84 6.62 7.72
C THR A 195 -18.39 5.17 7.63
N LEU A 196 -17.43 4.74 8.43
CA LEU A 196 -16.91 3.36 8.43
C LEU A 196 -16.91 2.74 9.83
N TRP A 197 -16.84 1.40 9.89
CA TRP A 197 -16.53 0.66 11.10
C TRP A 197 -15.03 0.72 11.38
N PRO A 198 -14.61 1.23 12.55
CA PRO A 198 -13.25 1.05 13.02
C PRO A 198 -13.07 -0.30 13.72
N ILE A 199 -12.04 -1.05 13.35
CA ILE A 199 -11.58 -2.26 14.02
C ILE A 199 -10.22 -1.93 14.64
N ARG A 200 -10.17 -1.75 15.97
CA ARG A 200 -8.99 -1.25 16.68
C ARG A 200 -8.26 -2.36 17.38
N ALA A 201 -6.93 -2.36 17.33
CA ALA A 201 -6.12 -3.25 18.16
C ALA A 201 -6.37 -2.93 19.64
N ASP A 202 -6.49 -3.97 20.47
CA ASP A 202 -6.89 -3.81 21.88
C ASP A 202 -5.76 -3.24 22.77
N ALA A 203 -4.50 -3.40 22.35
CA ALA A 203 -3.34 -2.81 23.02
C ALA A 203 -2.14 -2.65 22.08
N PRO A 204 -1.12 -1.86 22.47
CA PRO A 204 0.15 -1.77 21.74
C PRO A 204 0.82 -3.13 21.56
N PHE A 205 1.50 -3.32 20.44
CA PHE A 205 2.19 -4.57 20.10
C PHE A 205 3.42 -4.31 19.24
N GLN A 206 4.30 -5.31 19.17
CA GLN A 206 5.49 -5.25 18.34
C GLN A 206 5.27 -6.13 17.10
N PRO A 207 5.05 -5.55 15.90
CA PRO A 207 4.68 -6.32 14.70
C PRO A 207 5.77 -7.29 14.28
N VAL A 208 7.04 -6.95 14.51
CA VAL A 208 8.20 -7.79 14.21
C VAL A 208 9.13 -7.79 15.42
N ALA A 209 9.25 -8.95 16.09
CA ALA A 209 10.01 -9.10 17.33
C ALA A 209 11.50 -8.69 17.23
N ALA A 210 12.09 -8.74 16.03
CA ALA A 210 13.48 -8.37 15.78
C ALA A 210 13.69 -6.87 15.51
N ILE A 211 12.62 -6.10 15.27
CA ILE A 211 12.68 -4.67 14.96
C ILE A 211 12.27 -3.91 16.23
N PRO A 212 13.07 -2.96 16.73
CA PRO A 212 12.74 -2.16 17.92
C PRO A 212 11.71 -1.08 17.58
N ALA A 213 10.54 -1.50 17.10
CA ALA A 213 9.42 -0.64 16.74
C ALA A 213 8.11 -1.18 17.33
N THR A 214 7.38 -0.34 18.04
CA THR A 214 6.10 -0.67 18.67
C THR A 214 4.98 0.04 17.91
N THR A 215 3.96 -0.71 17.51
CA THR A 215 2.69 -0.14 17.08
C THR A 215 1.90 0.22 18.33
N THR A 216 1.65 1.51 18.54
CA THR A 216 0.89 2.03 19.69
C THR A 216 -0.59 2.14 19.40
N GLU A 217 -0.95 2.35 18.13
CA GLU A 217 -2.34 2.32 17.65
C GLU A 217 -2.39 1.69 16.26
N LEU A 218 -3.37 0.81 16.04
CA LEU A 218 -3.73 0.28 14.74
C LEU A 218 -5.25 0.31 14.62
N VAL A 219 -5.76 0.96 13.58
CA VAL A 219 -7.18 0.97 13.23
C VAL A 219 -7.37 0.56 11.78
N VAL A 220 -8.12 -0.51 11.56
CA VAL A 220 -8.59 -0.91 10.23
C VAL A 220 -10.00 -0.37 10.03
N TRP A 221 -10.20 0.43 9.01
CA TRP A 221 -11.48 1.04 8.69
C TRP A 221 -12.11 0.35 7.49
N THR A 222 -13.35 -0.10 7.68
CA THR A 222 -14.08 -0.81 6.64
C THR A 222 -15.59 -0.55 6.68
N ASP A 223 -16.26 -0.71 5.54
CA ASP A 223 -17.72 -0.73 5.48
C ASP A 223 -18.28 -2.15 5.75
N VAL A 224 -17.61 -3.16 5.20
CA VAL A 224 -17.94 -4.59 5.32
C VAL A 224 -16.67 -5.41 5.57
N ALA A 225 -16.75 -6.60 6.17
CA ALA A 225 -15.54 -7.40 6.43
C ALA A 225 -14.83 -7.79 5.12
N GLY A 226 -13.50 -7.63 5.08
CA GLY A 226 -12.66 -7.93 3.91
C GLY A 226 -12.04 -6.69 3.27
N PRO A 227 -12.76 -5.95 2.41
CA PRO A 227 -12.21 -4.76 1.75
C PRO A 227 -11.86 -3.67 2.76
N THR A 228 -10.56 -3.53 3.08
CA THR A 228 -10.09 -2.37 3.84
C THR A 228 -10.26 -1.12 2.98
N VAL A 229 -10.75 -0.03 3.57
CA VAL A 229 -10.85 1.29 2.92
C VAL A 229 -9.70 2.17 3.37
N ARG A 230 -9.41 2.14 4.68
CA ARG A 230 -8.35 2.93 5.30
C ARG A 230 -7.73 2.15 6.44
N MET A 231 -6.44 2.36 6.69
CA MET A 231 -5.74 1.83 7.85
C MET A 231 -4.86 2.90 8.46
N ASP A 232 -5.07 3.19 9.74
CA ASP A 232 -4.24 4.12 10.50
C ASP A 232 -3.29 3.32 11.38
N VAL A 233 -2.00 3.64 11.31
CA VAL A 233 -0.97 3.02 12.14
C VAL A 233 -0.17 4.12 12.81
N THR A 234 -0.22 4.18 14.14
CA THR A 234 0.67 5.02 14.95
C THR A 234 1.68 4.10 15.65
N GLY A 235 2.94 4.52 15.67
CA GLY A 235 3.98 3.75 16.33
C GLY A 235 5.20 4.56 16.69
N ASP A 236 6.04 3.91 17.48
CA ASP A 236 7.34 4.39 17.95
C ASP A 236 8.42 3.46 17.43
N ALA A 237 9.51 3.99 16.89
CA ALA A 237 10.67 3.22 16.46
C ALA A 237 11.96 3.79 17.05
N VAL A 238 12.87 2.93 17.49
CA VAL A 238 14.19 3.34 17.98
C VAL A 238 15.19 3.32 16.83
N GLY A 239 15.74 4.48 16.48
CA GLY A 239 16.75 4.62 15.44
C GLY A 239 18.11 4.07 15.85
N GLY A 240 19.02 3.95 14.89
CA GLY A 240 20.39 3.48 15.12
C GLY A 240 21.23 4.41 16.03
N ASP A 241 20.77 5.64 16.23
CA ASP A 241 21.32 6.63 17.17
C ASP A 241 20.74 6.51 18.59
N GLY A 242 19.83 5.56 18.81
CA GLY A 242 19.15 5.33 20.09
C GLY A 242 18.02 6.32 20.39
N GLN A 243 17.69 7.23 19.47
CA GLN A 243 16.53 8.11 19.63
C GLN A 243 15.23 7.37 19.29
N THR A 244 14.14 7.75 19.95
CA THR A 244 12.79 7.25 19.62
C THR A 244 12.10 8.23 18.70
N TYR A 245 11.56 7.71 17.61
CA TYR A 245 10.81 8.44 16.60
C TYR A 245 9.38 7.95 16.61
N SER A 246 8.43 8.87 16.79
CA SER A 246 7.00 8.58 16.75
C SER A 246 6.40 9.09 15.45
N GLY A 247 5.46 8.36 14.88
CA GLY A 247 4.77 8.78 13.67
C GLY A 247 3.46 8.04 13.45
N THR A 248 2.61 8.66 12.64
CA THR A 248 1.39 8.05 12.12
C THR A 248 1.50 7.93 10.61
N ALA A 249 1.15 6.75 10.10
CA ALA A 249 0.94 6.51 8.67
C ALA A 249 -0.53 6.18 8.45
N THR A 250 -1.14 6.81 7.44
CA THR A 250 -2.49 6.49 6.99
C THR A 250 -2.40 5.82 5.63
N THR A 251 -2.93 4.61 5.50
CA THR A 251 -2.99 3.89 4.21
C THR A 251 -4.43 3.90 3.72
N PHE A 252 -4.65 4.36 2.49
CA PHE A 252 -5.94 4.31 1.81
C PHE A 252 -5.91 3.22 0.74
N PHE A 253 -6.94 2.40 0.69
CA PHE A 253 -7.03 1.28 -0.25
C PHE A 253 -8.17 1.51 -1.23
N SER A 254 -7.93 1.17 -2.49
CA SER A 254 -8.90 1.36 -3.57
C SER A 254 -8.69 0.35 -4.70
N GLN A 255 -9.59 0.39 -5.69
CA GLN A 255 -9.47 -0.39 -6.93
C GLN A 255 -9.36 -1.92 -6.72
N TRP A 256 -9.91 -2.43 -5.63
CA TRP A 256 -9.95 -3.87 -5.34
C TRP A 256 -10.58 -4.65 -6.51
N GLY A 257 -9.82 -5.59 -7.08
CA GLY A 257 -10.27 -6.43 -8.19
C GLY A 257 -10.53 -5.69 -9.51
N GLN A 258 -10.09 -4.44 -9.62
CA GLN A 258 -10.21 -3.65 -10.83
C GLN A 258 -8.92 -3.75 -11.66
N GLY A 259 -9.03 -3.56 -12.97
CA GLY A 259 -7.85 -3.45 -13.84
C GLY A 259 -6.95 -2.32 -13.36
N VAL A 260 -5.77 -2.67 -12.86
CA VAL A 260 -4.74 -1.71 -12.44
C VAL A 260 -3.85 -1.33 -13.62
N ASP A 261 -3.47 -0.06 -13.69
CA ASP A 261 -2.49 0.39 -14.66
C ASP A 261 -1.08 -0.03 -14.24
N LEU A 262 -0.50 -0.95 -15.02
CA LEU A 262 0.86 -1.47 -14.86
C LEU A 262 1.68 -1.28 -16.14
N ALA A 263 1.34 -0.29 -16.98
CA ALA A 263 1.99 -0.08 -18.28
C ALA A 263 3.51 0.14 -18.18
N GLU A 264 3.98 0.78 -17.11
CA GLU A 264 5.43 0.96 -16.87
C GLU A 264 6.14 -0.37 -16.62
N VAL A 265 5.48 -1.33 -15.96
CA VAL A 265 6.03 -2.69 -15.78
C VAL A 265 6.06 -3.43 -17.13
N GLU A 266 5.04 -3.25 -17.97
CA GLU A 266 5.03 -3.79 -19.35
C GLU A 266 6.18 -3.24 -20.20
N GLU A 267 6.46 -1.94 -20.09
CA GLU A 267 7.57 -1.28 -20.78
C GLU A 267 8.92 -1.86 -20.32
N LEU A 268 9.12 -2.02 -19.01
CA LEU A 268 10.35 -2.58 -18.43
C LEU A 268 10.59 -4.05 -18.84
N VAL A 269 9.52 -4.84 -18.89
CA VAL A 269 9.58 -6.25 -19.34
C VAL A 269 9.75 -6.33 -20.87
N GLY A 270 9.26 -5.33 -21.61
CA GLY A 270 9.19 -5.36 -23.07
C GLY A 270 8.10 -6.29 -23.61
N ALA A 271 7.10 -6.64 -22.80
CA ALA A 271 5.99 -7.51 -23.18
C ALA A 271 4.72 -7.22 -22.36
N PRO A 272 3.51 -7.50 -22.90
CA PRO A 272 2.26 -7.39 -22.14
C PRO A 272 2.23 -8.32 -20.93
N LEU A 273 1.62 -7.88 -19.83
CA LEU A 273 1.49 -8.70 -18.62
C LEU A 273 0.34 -9.72 -18.74
N PRO A 274 0.48 -10.92 -18.15
CA PRO A 274 -0.59 -11.91 -18.06
C PRO A 274 -1.61 -11.50 -16.98
N LEU A 275 -2.33 -10.41 -17.19
CA LEU A 275 -3.32 -9.91 -16.24
C LEU A 275 -4.64 -10.70 -16.33
N PRO A 276 -5.29 -11.01 -15.19
CA PRO A 276 -6.59 -11.65 -15.18
C PRO A 276 -7.63 -10.73 -15.82
N GLY A 277 -8.12 -11.11 -17.00
CA GLY A 277 -9.31 -10.55 -17.66
C GLY A 277 -9.20 -9.09 -18.13
N ARG A 278 -8.59 -8.89 -19.30
CA ARG A 278 -9.08 -7.86 -20.25
C ARG A 278 -10.02 -8.51 -21.26
#